data_AF-A0A2V7JU45-F1
#
_entry.id   AF-A0A2V7JU45-F1
#
_cell.length_a   1.000
_cell.length_b   1.000
_cell.length_c   1.000
_cell.angle_alpha   90.00
_cell.angle_beta   90.00
_cell.angle_gamma   90.00
#
_symmetry.space_group_name_H-M   'P 1'
#
loop_
_entity.id
_entity.type
_entity.pdbx_description
1 polymer ?
#
loop_
_entity_poly.entity_id
_entity_poly.type
_entity_poly.pdbx_seq_one_letter_code
_entity_poly.pdbx_strand_id
1 'polypeptide(L)' 'IDGRFMLIEQAMGTPIGRALGARYLREFIEEMKDSGFVARALERSGQRDAAVAPPAPKQ' A
#
# COMPACT_ATOMS: atom_id res chain seq x y z
N ILE A 1 -11.93 -0.72 9.80
CA ILE A 1 -10.83 -1.63 10.21
C ILE A 1 -11.19 -1.99 11.63
N ASP A 2 -12.08 -2.97 11.79
CA ASP A 2 -12.76 -3.21 13.06
C ASP A 2 -12.74 -4.71 13.34
N GLY A 3 -12.52 -5.08 14.60
CA GLY A 3 -12.57 -6.47 15.06
C GLY A 3 -11.28 -7.29 14.92
N ARG A 4 -10.13 -6.71 14.54
CA ARG A 4 -8.83 -7.43 14.60
C ARG A 4 -8.17 -7.25 15.97
N PHE A 5 -7.78 -8.36 16.60
CA PHE A 5 -7.02 -8.36 17.87
C PHE A 5 -5.55 -7.91 17.68
N MET A 6 -4.98 -8.14 16.49
CA MET A 6 -3.64 -7.71 16.09
C MET A 6 -3.62 -7.35 14.60
N LEU A 7 -2.90 -6.28 14.24
CA LEU A 7 -2.76 -5.76 12.87
C LEU A 7 -1.27 -5.55 12.57
N ILE A 8 -0.80 -6.08 11.44
CA ILE A 8 0.55 -5.84 10.94
C ILE A 8 0.42 -5.03 9.65
N GLU A 9 0.85 -3.77 9.71
CA GLU A 9 0.85 -2.89 8.54
C GLU A 9 2.11 -3.13 7.68
N GLN A 10 1.97 -2.90 6.37
CA GLN A 10 3.06 -3.05 5.41
C GLN A 10 3.31 -1.70 4.71
N ALA A 11 4.58 -1.41 4.41
CA ALA A 11 4.98 -0.14 3.80
C ALA A 11 6.15 -0.35 2.83
N MET A 12 6.33 0.59 1.89
CA MET A 12 7.56 0.72 1.13
C MET A 12 8.40 1.86 1.71
N GLY A 13 9.73 1.67 1.75
CA GLY A 13 10.68 2.63 2.30
C GLY A 13 11.80 2.95 1.32
N THR A 14 12.45 4.09 1.54
CA THR A 14 13.68 4.51 0.84
C THR A 14 14.65 5.11 1.86
N PRO A 15 15.97 5.10 1.61
CA PRO A 15 16.93 5.72 2.52
C PRO A 15 16.65 7.19 2.82
N ILE A 16 17.00 7.58 4.05
CA ILE A 16 16.92 8.98 4.49
C ILE A 16 17.75 9.87 3.56
N GLY A 17 17.22 11.05 3.24
CA GLY A 17 17.82 12.00 2.29
C GLY A 17 17.40 11.80 0.83
N ARG A 18 16.70 10.70 0.48
CA ARG A 18 16.18 10.46 -0.88
C ARG A 18 14.76 10.99 -1.08
N ALA A 19 14.59 12.31 -0.99
CA ALA A 19 13.29 12.96 -1.10
C ALA A 19 12.54 12.64 -2.42
N LEU A 20 13.25 12.63 -3.56
CA LEU A 20 12.65 12.26 -4.84
C LEU A 20 12.21 10.79 -4.87
N GLY A 21 12.96 9.89 -4.24
CA GLY A 21 12.59 8.49 -4.10
C GLY A 21 11.34 8.32 -3.24
N ALA A 22 11.23 9.08 -2.14
CA ALA A 22 10.06 9.05 -1.28
C ALA A 22 8.81 9.57 -2.01
N ARG A 23 8.95 10.64 -2.82
CA ARG A 23 7.86 11.14 -3.66
C ARG A 23 7.43 10.12 -4.70
N TYR A 24 8.38 9.52 -5.41
CA TYR A 24 8.09 8.47 -6.40
C TYR A 24 7.34 7.29 -5.77
N LEU A 25 7.84 6.77 -4.63
CA LEU A 25 7.19 5.66 -3.93
C LEU A 25 5.76 6.01 -3.51
N ARG A 26 5.52 7.25 -3.04
CA ARG A 26 4.17 7.72 -2.71
C ARG A 26 3.27 7.64 -3.95
N GLU A 27 3.65 8.29 -5.04
CA GLU A 27 2.85 8.35 -6.28
C GLU A 27 2.57 6.93 -6.81
N PHE A 28 3.60 6.08 -6.88
CA PHE A 28 3.49 4.70 -7.30
C PHE A 28 2.51 3.90 -6.44
N ILE A 29 2.62 3.98 -5.11
CA ILE A 29 1.76 3.22 -4.19
C ILE A 29 0.30 3.64 -4.36
N GLU A 30 0.02 4.94 -4.49
CA GLU A 30 -1.36 5.41 -4.66
C GLU A 30 -1.96 4.92 -5.99
N GLU A 31 -1.19 4.94 -7.10
CA GLU A 31 -1.63 4.37 -8.38
C GLU A 31 -1.87 2.84 -8.28
N MET A 32 -1.02 2.10 -7.56
CA MET A 32 -1.16 0.65 -7.43
C MET A 32 -2.36 0.25 -6.55
N LYS A 33 -2.74 1.09 -5.59
CA LYS A 33 -4.00 0.94 -4.83
C LYS A 33 -5.20 1.23 -5.72
N ASP A 34 -5.21 2.37 -6.41
CA ASP A 34 -6.34 2.86 -7.21
C ASP A 34 -6.65 1.93 -8.40
N SER A 35 -5.61 1.46 -9.09
CA SER A 35 -5.74 0.51 -10.21
C SER A 35 -6.19 -0.91 -9.81
N GLY A 36 -6.30 -1.18 -8.51
CA GLY A 36 -6.56 -2.52 -7.96
C GLY A 36 -5.42 -3.52 -8.18
N PHE A 37 -4.24 -3.07 -8.60
CA PHE A 37 -3.08 -3.93 -8.84
C PHE A 37 -2.71 -4.72 -7.58
N VAL A 38 -2.60 -4.04 -6.43
CA VAL A 38 -2.23 -4.67 -5.15
C VAL A 38 -3.27 -5.71 -4.74
N ALA A 39 -4.56 -5.39 -4.85
CA ALA A 39 -5.63 -6.32 -4.49
C ALA A 39 -5.53 -7.62 -5.31
N ARG A 40 -5.42 -7.51 -6.64
CA ARG A 40 -5.27 -8.68 -7.52
C ARG A 40 -3.98 -9.46 -7.24
N ALA A 41 -2.90 -8.79 -6.88
CA ALA A 41 -1.63 -9.46 -6.55
C ALA A 41 -1.74 -10.27 -5.23
N LEU A 42 -2.39 -9.72 -4.22
CA LEU A 42 -2.70 -10.42 -2.97
C LEU A 42 -3.58 -11.65 -3.22
N GLU A 43 -4.64 -11.51 -4.03
CA GLU A 43 -5.49 -12.64 -4.41
C GLU A 43 -4.71 -13.76 -5.11
N ARG A 44 -3.88 -13.41 -6.12
CA ARG A 44 -3.06 -14.38 -6.86
C ARG A 44 -2.00 -15.06 -6.00
N SER A 45 -1.49 -14.37 -4.98
CA SER A 45 -0.50 -14.92 -4.04
C SER A 45 -1.12 -15.72 -2.89
N GLY A 46 -2.46 -15.83 -2.83
CA GLY A 46 -3.17 -16.55 -1.78
C GLY A 46 -3.36 -15.77 -0.47
N GLN A 47 -2.97 -14.49 -0.42
CA GLN A 47 -3.12 -13.63 0.76
C GLN A 47 -4.50 -12.98 0.82
N ARG A 48 -5.55 -13.79 0.98
CA ARG A 48 -6.95 -13.32 0.92
C ARG A 48 -7.40 -12.53 2.15
N ASP A 49 -6.72 -12.66 3.29
CA ASP A 49 -7.05 -11.96 4.54
C ASP A 49 -6.43 -10.55 4.65
N ALA A 50 -5.53 -10.24 3.72
CA ALA A 50 -4.89 -8.93 3.63
C ALA A 50 -5.86 -7.92 3.00
N ALA A 51 -6.01 -6.77 3.66
CA ALA A 51 -6.79 -5.65 3.13
C ALA A 51 -5.87 -4.61 2.48
N VAL A 52 -6.31 -4.03 1.38
CA VAL A 52 -5.62 -2.91 0.74
C VAL A 52 -6.17 -1.60 1.31
N ALA A 53 -5.27 -0.72 1.77
CA ALA A 53 -5.66 0.61 2.22
C ALA A 53 -6.25 1.44 1.05
N PRO A 54 -7.25 2.29 1.28
CA PRO A 54 -7.75 3.18 0.25
C PRO A 54 -6.65 4.14 -0.25
N PRO A 55 -6.76 4.64 -1.50
CA PRO A 55 -5.89 5.70 -1.97
C PRO A 55 -5.99 6.92 -1.05
N ALA A 56 -4.86 7.60 -0.82
CA ALA A 56 -4.84 8.85 -0.07
C ALA A 56 -5.66 9.93 -0.80
N PRO A 57 -6.32 10.85 -0.08
CA PRO A 57 -7.00 11.98 -0.70
C PRO A 57 -6.00 12.79 -1.54
N LYS A 58 -6.44 13.20 -2.73
CA LYS A 58 -5.68 14.12 -3.58
C LYS A 58 -5.56 15.45 -2.83
N GLN A 59 -4.33 15.88 -2.55
CA GLN A 59 -4.02 17.16 -1.89
C GLN A 59 -4.30 18.34 -2.80
#